data_AF-X1BYT1-F1
#
_entry.id   AF-X1BYT1-F1
#
_cell.length_a   1.000
_cell.length_b   1.000
_cell.length_c   1.000
_cell.angle_alpha   90.00
_cell.angle_beta   90.00
_cell.angle_gamma   90.00
#
_symmetry.space_group_name_H-M   'P 1'
#
loop_
_entity.id
_entity.type
_entity.pdbx_description
1 polymer ?
#
loop_
_entity_poly.entity_id
_entity_poly.type
_entity_poly.pdbx_seq_one_letter_code
_entity_poly.pdbx_strand_id
1 'polypeptide(L)'
;MGYDFVPFSTRSTGDIEFENRPWQQLLWQILGTQNATIVLRTRLEQRFRSLENSTALRLRQNIKLTLPKAIANKLTPILFDEMFFNLNHPEWVNKNDINQNRLFMGIQIPIKKNNFLQVGYLNQYEFRSPNNRMSHVFMLSLIIRT
;
A
#
# COMPACT_ATOMS: atom_id res chain seq x y z
N MET A 1 3.93 3.07 -14.81
CA MET A 1 3.46 4.44 -14.51
C MET A 1 1.98 4.38 -14.23
N GLY A 2 1.46 5.28 -13.41
CA GLY A 2 0.02 5.40 -13.18
C GLY A 2 -0.30 6.71 -12.47
N TYR A 3 -1.57 6.87 -12.12
CA TYR A 3 -2.11 8.11 -11.58
C TYR A 3 -3.24 7.80 -10.61
N ASP A 4 -3.19 8.39 -9.42
CA ASP A 4 -4.28 8.32 -8.44
C ASP A 4 -4.84 9.74 -8.21
N PHE A 5 -6.17 9.86 -8.19
CA PHE A 5 -6.90 11.08 -7.83
C PHE A 5 -7.60 10.89 -6.50
N VAL A 6 -7.38 11.80 -5.54
CA VAL A 6 -7.99 11.73 -4.21
C VAL A 6 -8.72 13.04 -3.89
N PRO A 7 -10.06 13.05 -3.87
CA PRO A 7 -10.82 14.21 -3.41
C PRO A 7 -10.86 14.27 -1.88
N PHE A 8 -10.78 15.48 -1.34
CA PHE A 8 -10.94 15.81 0.07
C PHE A 8 -12.07 16.83 0.23
N SER A 9 -12.91 16.65 1.26
CA SER A 9 -13.79 17.70 1.73
C SER A 9 -13.28 18.21 3.08
N THR A 10 -12.88 19.47 3.15
CA THR A 10 -12.58 20.11 4.43
C THR A 10 -13.88 20.63 5.02
N ARG A 11 -14.23 20.16 6.22
CA ARG A 11 -15.49 20.55 6.91
C ARG A 11 -15.55 22.05 7.27
N SER A 12 -14.47 22.82 7.11
CA SER A 12 -14.33 24.15 7.69
C SER A 12 -14.61 25.32 6.74
N THR A 13 -14.48 25.16 5.43
CA THR A 13 -14.69 26.27 4.46
C THR A 13 -15.68 25.95 3.34
N GLY A 14 -16.05 24.68 3.15
CA GLY A 14 -16.89 24.26 2.02
C GLY A 14 -16.13 24.13 0.71
N ASP A 15 -14.83 24.42 0.70
CA ASP A 15 -13.96 24.25 -0.47
C ASP A 15 -13.67 22.77 -0.72
N ILE A 16 -13.75 22.38 -2.00
CA ILE A 16 -13.38 21.04 -2.44
C ILE A 16 -11.87 21.06 -2.70
N GLU A 17 -11.13 20.34 -1.87
CA GLU A 17 -9.72 20.10 -2.09
C GLU A 17 -9.52 18.80 -2.84
N PHE A 18 -8.48 18.71 -3.67
CA PHE A 18 -8.12 17.46 -4.31
C PHE A 18 -6.61 17.30 -4.35
N GLU A 19 -6.18 16.05 -4.43
CA GLU A 19 -4.79 15.69 -4.56
C GLU A 19 -4.56 14.77 -5.76
N ASN A 20 -3.65 15.22 -6.60
CA ASN A 20 -3.20 14.49 -7.78
C ASN A 20 -1.91 13.76 -7.43
N ARG A 21 -1.85 12.46 -7.74
CA ARG A 21 -0.72 11.60 -7.37
C ARG A 21 -0.21 10.80 -8.57
N PRO A 22 0.50 11.41 -9.53
CA PRO A 22 1.24 10.63 -10.51
C PRO A 22 2.31 9.80 -9.81
N TRP A 23 2.47 8.56 -10.27
CA TRP A 23 3.43 7.63 -9.69
C TRP A 23 4.15 6.78 -10.72
N GLN A 24 5.38 6.44 -10.38
CA GLN A 24 6.22 5.49 -11.09
C GLN A 24 6.46 4.29 -10.20
N GLN A 25 6.49 3.10 -10.79
CA GLN A 25 6.61 1.87 -10.01
C GLN A 25 7.52 0.88 -10.72
N LEU A 26 8.38 0.26 -9.93
CA LEU A 26 9.20 -0.88 -10.29
C LEU A 26 8.72 -2.11 -9.52
N LEU A 27 8.46 -3.18 -10.25
CA LEU A 27 8.09 -4.47 -9.68
C LEU A 27 9.18 -5.46 -10.07
N TRP A 28 9.78 -6.13 -9.09
CA TRP A 28 10.76 -7.18 -9.35
C TRP A 28 10.49 -8.40 -8.49
N GLN A 29 10.77 -9.57 -9.03
CA GLN A 29 10.70 -10.83 -8.30
C GLN A 29 12.12 -11.27 -7.95
N ILE A 30 12.46 -11.28 -6.66
CA ILE A 30 13.79 -11.69 -6.20
C ILE A 30 13.87 -13.18 -5.89
N LEU A 31 12.72 -13.83 -5.63
CA LEU A 31 12.63 -15.27 -5.44
C LEU A 31 11.37 -15.80 -6.11
N GLY A 32 11.52 -16.87 -6.89
CA GLY A 32 10.40 -17.53 -7.59
C GLY A 32 10.62 -19.03 -7.66
N THR A 33 10.39 -19.70 -6.53
CA THR A 33 10.47 -21.17 -6.44
C THR A 33 9.06 -21.77 -6.41
N GLN A 34 8.96 -23.09 -6.51
CA GLN A 34 7.67 -23.76 -6.37
C GLN A 34 7.05 -23.64 -4.98
N ASN A 35 7.86 -23.32 -3.95
CA ASN A 35 7.44 -23.30 -2.55
C ASN A 35 7.27 -21.88 -2.02
N ALA A 36 8.03 -20.92 -2.57
CA ALA A 36 8.05 -19.54 -2.12
C ALA A 36 8.30 -18.57 -3.28
N THR A 37 7.53 -17.49 -3.30
CA THR A 37 7.72 -16.35 -4.20
C THR A 37 7.87 -15.08 -3.37
N ILE A 38 8.92 -14.31 -3.62
CA ILE A 38 9.14 -12.99 -3.02
C ILE A 38 9.17 -11.95 -4.14
N VAL A 39 8.25 -10.99 -4.04
CA VAL A 39 8.12 -9.87 -4.96
C VAL A 39 8.33 -8.59 -4.18
N LEU A 40 9.18 -7.70 -4.69
CA LEU A 40 9.28 -6.35 -4.16
C LEU A 40 8.67 -5.37 -5.16
N ARG A 41 8.11 -4.30 -4.61
CA ARG A 41 7.51 -3.22 -5.37
C ARG A 41 7.96 -1.90 -4.77
N THR A 42 8.73 -1.17 -5.55
CA THR A 42 9.15 0.20 -5.22
C THR A 42 8.29 1.16 -6.01
N ARG A 43 7.66 2.12 -5.35
CA ARG A 43 6.84 3.15 -5.98
C ARG A 43 7.27 4.53 -5.53
N LEU A 44 7.50 5.42 -6.47
CA LEU A 44 7.72 6.83 -6.24
C LEU A 44 6.46 7.60 -6.61
N GLU A 45 5.89 8.33 -5.66
CA GLU A 45 4.67 9.13 -5.81
C GLU A 45 5.02 10.61 -5.71
N GLN A 46 4.56 11.41 -6.66
CA GLN A 46 4.58 12.87 -6.56
C GLN A 46 3.17 13.32 -6.23
N ARG A 47 3.00 14.16 -5.21
CA ARG A 47 1.72 14.51 -4.64
C ARG A 47 1.52 16.02 -4.73
N PHE A 48 0.45 16.43 -5.41
CA PHE A 48 0.08 17.83 -5.63
C PHE A 48 -1.27 18.07 -4.98
N ARG A 49 -1.38 19.01 -4.05
CA ARG A 49 -2.63 19.39 -3.40
C ARG A 49 -3.11 20.71 -4.00
N SER A 50 -4.41 20.81 -4.30
CA SER A 50 -4.98 21.93 -5.07
C SER A 50 -4.79 23.32 -4.45
N LEU A 51 -4.68 23.41 -3.12
CA LEU A 51 -4.52 24.67 -2.39
C LEU A 51 -3.09 24.91 -1.89
N GLU A 52 -2.14 24.04 -2.25
CA GLU A 52 -0.76 24.11 -1.79
C GLU A 52 0.20 24.27 -2.97
N ASN A 53 1.13 25.20 -2.88
CA ASN A 53 2.10 25.44 -3.95
C ASN A 53 3.28 24.44 -3.94
N SER A 54 3.40 23.63 -2.88
CA SER A 54 4.55 22.73 -2.69
C SER A 54 4.21 21.28 -3.02
N THR A 55 5.08 20.65 -3.81
CA THR A 55 4.97 19.22 -4.16
C THR A 55 5.53 18.35 -3.05
N ALA A 56 4.82 17.27 -2.67
CA ALA A 56 5.37 16.24 -1.80
C ALA A 56 5.82 15.01 -2.59
N LEU A 57 6.96 14.45 -2.22
CA LEU A 57 7.52 13.23 -2.77
C LEU A 57 7.42 12.12 -1.73
N ARG A 58 6.95 10.96 -2.17
CA ARG A 58 6.79 9.80 -1.31
C ARG A 58 7.33 8.55 -1.97
N LEU A 59 8.22 7.87 -1.26
CA LEU A 59 8.68 6.54 -1.63
C LEU A 59 7.87 5.50 -0.87
N ARG A 60 7.39 4.48 -1.58
CA ARG A 60 6.73 3.31 -1.01
C ARG A 60 7.51 2.07 -1.38
N GLN A 61 7.80 1.26 -0.37
CA GLN A 61 8.45 -0.02 -0.56
C GLN A 61 7.54 -1.11 -0.02
N ASN A 62 7.15 -2.03 -0.89
CA ASN A 62 6.38 -3.22 -0.52
C ASN A 62 7.20 -4.48 -0.76
N ILE A 63 7.18 -5.38 0.22
CA ILE A 63 7.78 -6.71 0.18
C ILE A 63 6.64 -7.70 0.35
N LYS A 64 6.43 -8.57 -0.62
CA LYS A 64 5.38 -9.59 -0.59
C LYS A 64 5.98 -10.99 -0.67
N LEU A 65 5.67 -11.81 0.31
CA LEU A 65 5.93 -13.24 0.34
C LEU A 65 4.65 -14.02 0.05
N THR A 66 4.75 -15.04 -0.79
CA THR A 66 3.67 -15.96 -1.14
C THR A 66 4.20 -17.38 -1.04
N LEU A 67 3.46 -18.27 -0.36
CA LEU A 67 3.89 -19.64 -0.09
C LEU A 67 2.88 -20.67 -0.65
N PRO A 68 2.91 -20.98 -1.96
CA PRO A 68 1.83 -21.74 -2.62
C PRO A 68 1.59 -23.15 -2.09
N LYS A 69 2.61 -23.77 -1.48
CA LYS A 69 2.58 -25.16 -1.01
C LYS A 69 2.70 -25.30 0.51
N ALA A 70 2.60 -24.19 1.26
CA ALA A 70 2.79 -24.23 2.71
C ALA A 70 1.61 -24.86 3.48
N ILE A 71 0.40 -24.86 2.90
CA ILE A 71 -0.79 -25.44 3.53
C ILE A 71 -1.42 -26.47 2.57
N ALA A 72 -1.90 -27.58 3.13
CA ALA A 72 -2.74 -28.53 2.41
C ALA A 72 -4.01 -27.85 1.85
N ASN A 73 -4.62 -28.39 0.79
CA ASN A 73 -5.89 -27.91 0.20
C ASN A 73 -5.80 -26.64 -0.67
N LYS A 74 -4.65 -26.36 -1.32
CA LYS A 74 -4.47 -25.23 -2.26
C LYS A 74 -4.64 -23.83 -1.64
N LEU A 75 -4.66 -23.73 -0.31
CA LEU A 75 -4.59 -22.46 0.41
C LEU A 75 -3.15 -21.96 0.38
N THR A 76 -2.97 -20.70 0.00
CA THR A 76 -1.65 -20.09 -0.14
C THR A 76 -1.49 -18.98 0.89
N PRO A 77 -0.66 -19.16 1.94
CA PRO A 77 -0.29 -18.06 2.82
C PRO A 77 0.34 -16.91 2.03
N ILE A 78 -0.06 -15.71 2.40
CA ILE A 78 0.52 -14.48 1.89
C ILE A 78 0.84 -13.55 3.05
N LEU A 79 2.00 -12.93 2.96
CA LEU A 79 2.46 -11.91 3.90
C LEU A 79 2.96 -10.75 3.06
N PHE A 80 2.62 -9.53 3.42
CA PHE A 80 3.34 -8.38 2.89
C PHE A 80 3.57 -7.33 3.95
N ASP A 81 4.68 -6.62 3.79
CA ASP A 81 4.95 -5.40 4.54
C ASP A 81 5.11 -4.25 3.55
N GLU A 82 4.54 -3.09 3.86
CA GLU A 82 4.66 -1.88 3.06
C GLU A 82 5.01 -0.68 3.93
N MET A 83 6.15 -0.06 3.64
CA MET A 83 6.61 1.17 4.30
C MET A 83 6.45 2.37 3.37
N PHE A 84 6.12 3.52 3.98
CA PHE A 84 5.86 4.79 3.31
C PHE A 84 6.81 5.84 3.87
N PHE A 85 7.71 6.34 3.03
CA PHE A 85 8.71 7.35 3.35
C PHE A 85 8.35 8.66 2.65
N ASN A 86 8.30 9.77 3.38
CA ASN A 86 8.26 11.11 2.82
C ASN A 86 9.71 11.52 2.50
N LEU A 87 9.99 11.87 1.24
CA LEU A 87 11.32 12.30 0.81
C LEU A 87 11.54 13.81 0.99
N ASN A 88 10.45 14.55 1.20
CA ASN A 88 10.46 15.96 1.57
C ASN A 88 9.24 16.29 2.44
N HIS A 89 9.28 17.45 3.08
CA HIS A 89 8.30 17.86 4.09
C HIS A 89 7.73 19.25 3.80
N PRO A 90 6.91 19.41 2.75
CA PRO A 90 6.11 20.63 2.61
C PRO A 90 5.16 20.78 3.80
N GLU A 91 4.70 22.00 4.09
CA GLU A 91 3.97 22.33 5.33
C GLU A 91 2.74 21.46 5.61
N TRP A 92 2.09 20.99 4.55
CA TRP A 92 0.90 20.14 4.62
C TRP A 92 1.20 18.64 4.83
N VAL A 93 2.46 18.22 4.81
CA VAL A 93 2.91 16.85 5.08
C VAL A 93 3.45 16.76 6.49
N ASN A 94 3.20 15.61 7.15
CA ASN A 94 3.77 15.35 8.46
C ASN A 94 5.31 15.42 8.41
N LYS A 95 5.92 16.10 9.38
CA LYS A 95 7.37 16.24 9.57
C LYS A 95 8.12 14.91 9.77
N ASN A 96 7.43 13.80 10.01
CA ASN A 96 8.04 12.49 10.10
C ASN A 96 8.50 11.98 8.73
N ASP A 97 9.73 11.46 8.67
CA ASP A 97 10.27 10.80 7.47
C ASP A 97 9.49 9.53 7.13
N ILE A 98 9.11 8.74 8.13
CA ILE A 98 8.23 7.60 7.96
C ILE A 98 6.81 8.06 8.20
N ASN A 99 5.94 7.88 7.19
CA ASN A 99 4.55 8.23 7.29
C ASN A 99 3.73 7.07 7.88
N GLN A 100 3.96 5.86 7.38
CA GLN A 100 3.12 4.72 7.65
C GLN A 100 3.85 3.38 7.41
N ASN A 101 3.49 2.38 8.20
CA ASN A 101 3.76 0.97 7.95
C ASN A 101 2.44 0.17 7.80
N ARG A 102 2.41 -0.81 6.90
CA ARG A 102 1.28 -1.69 6.62
C ARG A 102 1.76 -3.13 6.56
N LEU A 103 1.46 -3.89 7.60
CA LEU A 103 1.74 -5.31 7.67
C LEU A 103 0.46 -6.10 7.46
N PHE A 104 0.42 -6.94 6.42
CA PHE A 104 -0.71 -7.81 6.12
C PHE A 104 -0.31 -9.26 6.21
N MET A 105 -1.14 -10.05 6.88
CA MET A 105 -1.04 -11.51 6.92
C MET A 105 -2.38 -12.11 6.55
N GLY A 106 -2.38 -13.08 5.66
CA GLY A 106 -3.61 -13.73 5.24
C GLY A 106 -3.39 -14.96 4.38
N ILE A 107 -4.48 -15.41 3.79
CA ILE A 107 -4.52 -16.55 2.89
C ILE A 107 -5.11 -16.15 1.54
N GLN A 108 -4.59 -16.75 0.50
CA GLN A 108 -5.09 -16.67 -0.85
C GLN A 108 -5.78 -17.99 -1.22
N ILE A 109 -7.03 -17.87 -1.66
CA ILE A 109 -7.93 -18.98 -1.99
C ILE A 109 -8.20 -18.93 -3.51
N PRO A 110 -7.89 -20.00 -4.27
CA PRO A 110 -8.20 -20.05 -5.69
C PRO A 110 -9.71 -20.23 -5.90
N ILE A 111 -10.35 -19.31 -6.62
CA ILE A 111 -11.78 -19.42 -7.01
C ILE A 111 -11.90 -20.07 -8.39
N LYS A 112 -11.06 -19.65 -9.35
CA LYS A 112 -10.93 -20.22 -10.70
C LYS A 112 -9.44 -20.31 -11.05
N LYS A 113 -9.08 -20.91 -12.20
CA LYS A 113 -7.68 -21.09 -12.65
C LYS A 113 -6.81 -19.83 -12.49
N ASN A 114 -7.38 -18.65 -12.71
CA ASN A 114 -6.65 -17.37 -12.73
C ASN A 114 -7.20 -16.32 -11.73
N ASN A 115 -8.20 -16.70 -10.92
CA ASN A 115 -8.87 -15.77 -10.00
C ASN A 115 -8.67 -16.20 -8.56
N PHE A 116 -8.35 -15.24 -7.70
CA PHE A 116 -8.00 -15.52 -6.32
C PHE A 116 -8.71 -14.57 -5.38
N LEU A 117 -9.23 -15.10 -4.28
CA LEU A 117 -9.68 -14.32 -3.13
C LEU A 117 -8.56 -14.26 -2.09
N GLN A 118 -8.20 -13.07 -1.66
CA GLN A 118 -7.30 -12.86 -0.53
C GLN A 118 -8.11 -12.37 0.65
N VAL A 119 -7.93 -13.02 1.79
CA VAL A 119 -8.58 -12.66 3.05
C VAL A 119 -7.56 -12.69 4.17
N GLY A 120 -7.61 -11.70 5.07
CA GLY A 120 -6.67 -11.65 6.17
C GLY A 120 -6.77 -10.38 7.01
N TYR A 121 -5.74 -10.18 7.79
CA TYR A 121 -5.62 -9.10 8.74
C TYR A 121 -4.51 -8.13 8.29
N LEU A 122 -4.84 -6.84 8.26
CA LEU A 122 -3.94 -5.74 8.00
C LEU A 122 -3.76 -4.93 9.29
N ASN A 123 -2.53 -4.91 9.80
CA ASN A 123 -2.09 -3.92 10.78
C ASN A 123 -1.58 -2.69 10.04
N GLN A 124 -2.14 -1.54 10.37
CA GLN A 124 -1.76 -0.26 9.83
C GLN A 124 -1.26 0.63 10.96
N TYR A 125 0.02 1.01 10.91
CA TYR A 125 0.64 1.90 11.88
C TYR A 125 1.02 3.22 11.22
N GLU A 126 0.38 4.30 11.64
CA GLU A 126 0.63 5.64 11.12
C GLU A 126 1.43 6.44 12.15
N PHE A 127 2.62 6.85 11.73
CA PHE A 127 3.49 7.71 12.53
C PHE A 127 2.96 9.13 12.41
N ARG A 128 2.25 9.59 13.44
CA ARG A 128 1.59 10.91 13.49
C ARG A 128 2.12 11.66 14.72
N SER A 129 2.28 12.98 14.59
CA SER A 129 2.55 13.84 15.73
C SER A 129 1.27 14.58 16.13
N PRO A 130 0.87 14.62 17.42
CA PRO A 130 1.61 14.15 18.59
C PRO A 130 1.48 12.65 18.87
N ASN A 131 0.40 12.01 18.43
CA ASN A 131 0.09 10.62 18.78
C ASN A 131 0.03 9.73 17.56
N ASN A 132 0.78 8.64 17.59
CA ASN A 132 0.72 7.60 16.57
C ASN A 132 -0.66 6.92 16.56
N ARG A 133 -1.07 6.41 15.39
CA ARG A 133 -2.33 5.71 15.23
C ARG A 133 -2.11 4.29 14.74
N MET A 134 -2.61 3.32 15.49
CA MET A 134 -2.71 1.93 15.04
C MET A 134 -4.14 1.64 14.59
N SER A 135 -4.28 0.93 13.48
CA SER A 135 -5.56 0.49 12.93
C SER A 135 -5.51 -0.99 12.60
N HIS A 136 -6.60 -1.68 12.94
CA HIS A 136 -6.77 -3.12 12.78
C HIS A 136 -7.84 -3.32 11.72
N VAL A 137 -7.46 -3.82 10.54
CA VAL A 137 -8.36 -3.90 9.40
C VAL A 137 -8.49 -5.35 8.96
N PHE A 138 -9.72 -5.85 8.90
CA PHE A 138 -10.01 -7.07 8.16
C PHE A 138 -10.06 -6.74 6.68
N MET A 139 -9.22 -7.38 5.88
CA MET A 139 -9.07 -7.06 4.46
C MET A 139 -9.52 -8.24 3.60
N LEU A 140 -10.34 -7.92 2.60
CA LEU A 140 -10.80 -8.81 1.55
C LEU A 140 -10.43 -8.22 0.19
N SER A 141 -9.79 -9.00 -0.66
CA SER A 141 -9.34 -8.55 -1.99
C SER A 141 -9.58 -9.64 -3.03
N LEU A 142 -10.18 -9.27 -4.16
CA LEU A 142 -10.39 -10.14 -5.30
C LEU A 142 -9.37 -9.81 -6.39
N ILE A 143 -8.60 -10.81 -6.81
CA ILE A 143 -7.65 -10.71 -7.91
C ILE A 143 -8.22 -11.45 -9.10
N ILE A 144 -8.40 -10.73 -10.20
CA ILE A 144 -8.86 -11.26 -11.48
C ILE A 144 -7.71 -11.14 -12.47
N ARG A 145 -7.36 -12.24 -13.13
CA ARG A 145 -6.44 -12.23 -14.27
C ARG A 145 -7.20 -12.75 -15.48
N THR A 146 -7.44 -11.86 -16.43
CA THR A 146 -8.00 -12.17 -17.77
C THR A 146 -6.93 -12.73 -18.68
#